data_AF-A0A2P7AR01-F1
#
_entry.id   AF-A0A2P7AR01-F1
#
_cell.length_a   1.000
_cell.length_b   1.000
_cell.length_c   1.000
_cell.angle_alpha   90.00
_cell.angle_beta   90.00
_cell.angle_gamma   90.00
#
_symmetry.space_group_name_H-M   'P 1'
#
loop_
_entity.id
_entity.type
_entity.pdbx_description
1 polymer ?
#
loop_
_entity_poly.entity_id
_entity_poly.type
_entity_poly.pdbx_seq_one_letter_code
_entity_poly.pdbx_strand_id
1 'polypeptide(L)'
;MDQELWAILDRHARLSTSIQALQTKVPSTHESRHILAIKILEEQILRKQLIDIRPSTNHGAQSKLIYLSLMLAKTRTSLSESSFARVMRSVERFL
;
A
#
# COMPACT_ATOMS: atom_id res chain seq x y z
N MET A 1 11.55 16.45 4.50
CA MET A 1 10.12 16.35 4.83
C MET A 1 9.53 15.25 3.95
N ASP A 2 8.79 14.30 4.50
CA ASP A 2 8.37 13.06 3.82
C ASP A 2 7.15 13.21 2.88
N GLN A 3 7.11 14.28 2.08
CA GLN A 3 5.97 14.59 1.22
C GLN A 3 5.64 13.48 0.23
N GLU A 4 6.66 12.88 -0.39
CA GLU A 4 6.47 11.77 -1.34
C GLU A 4 5.85 10.54 -0.66
N LEU A 5 6.33 10.17 0.53
CA LEU A 5 5.75 9.09 1.31
C LEU A 5 4.28 9.35 1.62
N TRP A 6 3.95 10.54 2.12
CA TRP A 6 2.56 10.90 2.43
C TRP A 6 1.65 10.84 1.21
N ALA A 7 2.12 11.30 0.05
CA ALA A 7 1.37 11.24 -1.19
C ALA A 7 1.08 9.79 -1.62
N ILE A 8 2.07 8.88 -1.50
CA ILE A 8 1.87 7.46 -1.83
C ILE A 8 0.92 6.80 -0.83
N LEU A 9 1.04 7.10 0.48
CA LEU A 9 0.15 6.56 1.52
C LEU A 9 -1.31 6.95 1.30
N ASP A 10 -1.58 8.23 1.03
CA ASP A 10 -2.93 8.74 0.75
C ASP A 10 -3.50 8.10 -0.52
N ARG A 11 -2.73 8.07 -1.61
CA ARG A 11 -3.15 7.47 -2.88
C ARG A 11 -3.47 5.98 -2.73
N HIS A 12 -2.61 5.23 -2.04
CA HIS A 12 -2.81 3.81 -1.78
C HIS A 12 -4.06 3.57 -0.91
N ALA A 13 -4.30 4.41 0.11
CA ALA A 13 -5.47 4.30 0.98
C ALA A 13 -6.80 4.55 0.23
N ARG A 14 -6.83 5.59 -0.62
CA ARG A 14 -7.99 5.90 -1.47
C ARG A 14 -8.28 4.76 -2.45
N LEU A 15 -7.24 4.24 -3.08
CA LEU A 15 -7.37 3.14 -4.04
C LEU A 15 -7.86 1.86 -3.35
N SER A 16 -7.28 1.50 -2.21
CA SER A 16 -7.72 0.35 -1.41
C SER A 16 -9.20 0.45 -1.02
N THR A 17 -9.65 1.65 -0.63
CA THR A 17 -11.07 1.90 -0.32
C THR A 17 -11.96 1.78 -1.56
N SER A 18 -11.50 2.26 -2.71
CA SER A 18 -12.21 2.12 -3.99
C SER A 18 -12.35 0.66 -4.43
N ILE A 19 -11.29 -0.15 -4.29
CA ILE A 19 -11.31 -1.59 -4.55
C ILE A 19 -12.32 -2.27 -3.63
N GLN A 20 -12.26 -1.98 -2.33
CA GLN A 20 -13.19 -2.55 -1.35
C GLN A 20 -14.66 -2.23 -1.71
N ALA A 21 -14.95 -0.99 -2.09
CA ALA A 21 -16.30 -0.57 -2.50
C ALA A 21 -16.78 -1.24 -3.80
N LEU A 22 -15.87 -1.56 -4.72
CA LEU A 22 -16.19 -2.29 -5.96
C LEU A 22 -16.34 -3.79 -5.73
N GLN A 23 -15.67 -4.37 -4.73
CA GLN A 23 -15.81 -5.78 -4.38
C GLN A 23 -17.10 -6.06 -3.61
N THR A 24 -17.55 -5.14 -2.75
CA THR A 24 -18.80 -5.29 -2.00
C THR A 24 -20.03 -5.22 -2.90
N LYS A 25 -19.96 -4.47 -3.99
CA LYS A 25 -20.95 -4.49 -5.07
C LYS A 25 -20.57 -5.60 -6.03
N VAL A 26 -21.17 -6.79 -5.92
CA VAL A 26 -20.91 -7.92 -6.84
C VAL A 26 -20.88 -7.37 -8.28
N PRO A 27 -19.73 -7.40 -8.99
CA PRO A 27 -19.61 -6.75 -10.29
C PRO A 27 -20.57 -7.41 -11.29
N SER A 28 -21.71 -6.76 -11.53
CA SER A 28 -22.79 -7.28 -12.37
C SER A 28 -22.46 -7.18 -13.86
N THR A 29 -21.55 -6.27 -14.23
CA THR A 29 -21.16 -6.02 -15.62
C THR A 29 -19.70 -6.38 -15.89
N HIS A 30 -19.40 -6.73 -17.14
CA HIS A 30 -18.03 -6.95 -17.63
C HIS A 30 -17.15 -5.72 -17.41
N GLU A 31 -17.70 -4.52 -17.63
CA GLU A 31 -17.03 -3.25 -17.39
C GLU A 31 -16.60 -3.06 -15.93
N SER A 32 -17.48 -3.40 -14.97
CA SER A 32 -17.15 -3.30 -13.54
C SER A 32 -16.01 -4.23 -13.13
N ARG A 33 -15.94 -5.43 -13.73
CA ARG A 33 -14.83 -6.38 -13.51
C ARG A 33 -13.52 -5.86 -14.09
N HIS A 34 -13.58 -5.25 -15.28
CA HIS A 34 -12.41 -4.65 -15.92
C HIS A 34 -11.85 -3.47 -15.11
N ILE A 35 -12.71 -2.58 -14.62
CA ILE A 35 -12.32 -1.46 -13.74
C ILE A 35 -11.68 -1.98 -12.45
N LEU A 36 -12.26 -3.02 -11.84
CA LEU A 36 -11.72 -3.65 -10.64
C LEU A 36 -10.31 -4.23 -10.91
N ALA A 37 -10.12 -4.92 -12.02
CA ALA A 37 -8.81 -5.47 -12.39
C ALA A 37 -7.74 -4.38 -12.57
N ILE A 38 -8.07 -3.28 -13.25
CA ILE A 38 -7.17 -2.12 -13.39
C ILE A 38 -6.78 -1.57 -12.02
N LYS A 39 -7.75 -1.35 -11.13
CA LYS A 39 -7.49 -0.81 -9.79
C LYS A 39 -6.62 -1.73 -8.95
N ILE A 40 -6.79 -3.05 -9.06
CA ILE A 40 -5.93 -4.02 -8.38
C ILE A 40 -4.48 -3.91 -8.90
N LEU A 41 -4.27 -3.77 -10.21
CA LEU A 41 -2.93 -3.58 -10.77
C LEU A 41 -2.29 -2.26 -10.29
N GLU A 42 -3.05 -1.17 -10.29
CA GLU A 42 -2.60 0.11 -9.74
C GLU A 42 -2.19 0.00 -8.26
N GLU A 43 -2.94 -0.77 -7.48
CA GLU A 43 -2.67 -0.98 -6.05
C GLU A 43 -1.40 -1.78 -5.85
N GLN A 44 -1.17 -2.82 -6.65
CA GLN A 44 0.06 -3.60 -6.62
C GLN A 44 1.30 -2.74 -6.94
N ILE A 45 1.18 -1.82 -7.90
CA ILE A 45 2.25 -0.87 -8.24
C ILE A 45 2.54 0.06 -7.05
N LEU A 46 1.50 0.67 -6.48
CA LEU A 46 1.64 1.57 -5.32
C LEU A 46 2.19 0.84 -4.10
N ARG A 47 1.77 -0.41 -3.86
CA ARG A 47 2.29 -1.24 -2.77
C ARG A 47 3.78 -1.51 -2.93
N LYS A 48 4.24 -1.78 -4.15
CA LYS A 48 5.67 -1.94 -4.43
C LYS A 48 6.44 -0.65 -4.14
N GLN A 49 5.90 0.50 -4.56
CA GLN A 49 6.48 1.81 -4.25
C GLN A 49 6.53 2.08 -2.75
N LEU A 50 5.47 1.74 -2.00
CA LEU A 50 5.44 1.83 -0.54
C LEU A 50 6.50 0.96 0.13
N ILE A 51 6.76 -0.24 -0.39
CA ILE A 51 7.82 -1.12 0.13
C ILE A 51 9.20 -0.48 -0.09
N ASP A 52 9.43 0.12 -1.26
CA ASP A 52 10.75 0.63 -1.67
C ASP A 52 11.08 2.03 -1.17
N ILE A 53 10.09 2.89 -0.98
CA ILE A 53 10.34 4.29 -0.62
C ILE A 53 11.11 4.39 0.70
N ARG A 54 12.17 5.18 0.70
CA ARG A 54 12.98 5.44 1.88
C ARG A 54 12.50 6.73 2.55
N PRO A 55 12.02 6.67 3.79
CA PRO A 55 11.72 7.86 4.57
C PRO A 55 12.98 8.71 4.77
N SER A 56 12.78 10.02 4.81
CA SER A 56 13.79 11.03 5.12
C SER A 56 13.85 11.38 6.61
N THR A 57 12.85 10.96 7.40
CA THR A 57 12.76 11.21 8.84
C THR A 57 12.37 9.96 9.63
N ASN A 58 12.71 9.94 10.92
CA ASN A 58 12.27 8.90 11.85
C ASN A 58 10.73 8.80 11.91
N HIS A 59 10.05 9.96 11.94
CA HIS A 59 8.59 10.01 11.92
C HIS A 59 8.00 9.38 10.64
N GLY A 60 8.61 9.61 9.48
CA GLY A 60 8.22 8.95 8.24
C GLY A 60 8.44 7.43 8.28
N ALA A 61 9.55 6.96 8.86
CA ALA A 61 9.82 5.54 9.05
C ALA A 61 8.76 4.86 9.94
N GLN A 62 8.45 5.46 11.08
CA GLN A 62 7.39 4.99 11.96
C GLN A 62 6.03 4.98 11.25
N SER A 63 5.69 6.06 10.54
CA SER A 63 4.43 6.18 9.81
C SER A 63 4.29 5.09 8.74
N LYS A 64 5.36 4.82 7.98
CA LYS A 64 5.41 3.73 6.99
C LYS A 64 5.18 2.37 7.65
N LEU A 65 5.86 2.07 8.75
CA LEU A 65 5.72 0.78 9.45
C LEU A 65 4.31 0.58 10.01
N ILE A 66 3.74 1.62 10.65
CA ILE A 66 2.37 1.60 11.17
C ILE A 66 1.37 1.36 10.03
N TYR A 67 1.50 2.12 8.94
CA TYR A 67 0.60 1.98 7.79
C TYR A 67 0.66 0.59 7.18
N LEU A 68 1.86 0.06 6.91
CA LEU A 68 2.03 -1.27 6.34
C LEU A 68 1.43 -2.34 7.26
N SER A 69 1.65 -2.23 8.57
CA SER A 69 1.08 -3.16 9.56
C SER A 69 -0.46 -3.14 9.54
N LEU A 70 -1.05 -1.94 9.53
CA LEU A 70 -2.51 -1.77 9.43
C LEU A 70 -3.07 -2.31 8.11
N MET A 71 -2.37 -2.08 7.00
CA MET A 71 -2.77 -2.54 5.67
C MET A 71 -2.78 -4.07 5.58
N LEU A 72 -1.72 -4.72 6.08
CA LEU A 72 -1.64 -6.19 6.14
C LEU A 72 -2.76 -6.78 7.01
N ALA A 73 -3.01 -6.21 8.19
CA ALA A 73 -4.09 -6.63 9.06
C ALA A 73 -5.47 -6.47 8.40
N LYS A 74 -5.74 -5.30 7.79
CA LYS A 74 -7.04 -5.00 7.15
C LYS A 74 -7.31 -5.89 5.94
N THR A 75 -6.28 -6.19 5.16
CA THR A 75 -6.39 -7.04 3.97
C THR A 75 -6.25 -8.53 4.27
N ARG A 76 -5.89 -8.89 5.51
CA ARG A 76 -5.55 -10.26 5.92
C ARG A 76 -4.46 -10.87 5.03
N THR A 77 -3.47 -10.08 4.66
CA THR A 77 -2.34 -10.50 3.83
C THR A 77 -1.06 -10.48 4.65
N SER A 78 -0.06 -11.23 4.18
CA SER A 78 1.29 -11.24 4.73
C SER A 78 2.29 -10.77 3.68
N LEU A 79 3.40 -10.19 4.13
CA LEU A 79 4.54 -9.94 3.25
C LEU A 79 5.35 -11.22 3.06
N SER A 80 5.90 -11.41 1.87
CA SER A 80 7.00 -12.37 1.68
C SER A 80 8.21 -11.93 2.49
N GLU A 81 9.09 -12.87 2.84
CA GLU A 81 10.36 -12.58 3.51
C GLU A 81 11.19 -11.53 2.74
N SER A 82 11.24 -11.65 1.41
CA SER A 82 11.91 -10.69 0.53
C SER A 82 11.32 -9.28 0.60
N SER A 83 10.00 -9.16 0.71
CA SER A 83 9.31 -7.86 0.83
C SER A 83 9.52 -7.27 2.22
N PHE A 84 9.45 -8.09 3.27
CA PHE A 84 9.74 -7.67 4.64
C PHE A 84 11.18 -7.15 4.76
N ALA A 85 12.16 -7.87 4.24
CA ALA A 85 13.56 -7.44 4.25
C ALA A 85 13.78 -6.12 3.51
N ARG A 86 13.04 -5.86 2.42
CA ARG A 86 13.07 -4.56 1.71
C ARG A 86 12.46 -3.44 2.53
N VAL A 87 11.34 -3.70 3.22
CA VAL A 87 10.74 -2.72 4.15
C VAL A 87 11.75 -2.38 5.24
N MET A 88 12.34 -3.37 5.90
CA MET A 88 13.31 -3.14 6.99
C MET A 88 14.53 -2.36 6.50
N ARG A 89 15.10 -2.73 5.35
CA ARG A 89 16.19 -1.96 4.71
C ARG A 89 15.80 -0.52 4.37
N SER A 90 14.53 -0.26 4.02
CA SER A 90 14.10 1.09 3.69
C SER A 90 14.00 2.02 4.91
N VAL A 91 13.90 1.46 6.13
CA VAL A 91 13.76 2.21 7.39
C VAL A 91 14.96 2.07 8.33
N GLU A 92 15.95 1.24 7.98
CA GLU A 92 17.10 0.86 8.81
C GLU A 92 17.89 2.05 9.39
N ARG A 93 17.87 3.21 8.72
CA ARG A 93 18.56 4.42 9.18
C ARG A 93 17.96 5.01 10.48
N PHE A 94 16.78 4.56 10.87
CA PHE A 94 16.03 5.08 12.02
C PHE A 94 15.67 3.99 13.04
N LEU A 95 16.17 2.77 12.84
CA LEU A 95 16.07 1.63 13.76
C LEU A 95 17.43 1.40 14.42
#